data_AF-A0A9X1U262-F1
#
_entry.id   AF-A0A9X1U262-F1
#
_cell.length_a   1.000
_cell.length_b   1.000
_cell.length_c   1.000
_cell.angle_alpha   90.00
_cell.angle_beta   90.00
_cell.angle_gamma   90.00
#
_symmetry.space_group_name_H-M   'P 1'
#
loop_
_entity.id
_entity.type
_entity.pdbx_description
1 polymer ?
#
loop_
_entity_poly.entity_id
_entity_poly.type
_entity_poly.pdbx_seq_one_letter_code
_entity_poly.pdbx_strand_id
1 'polypeptide(L)'
;MNFNNKRIFAFLIDLLIIATISSLFSGFFEIERALGTTTIFDQTVTYGISWSFLFYAMYFIIFDIFNDAITVGKQLLKIKVVLKNDNPLSLRAQIYRTVLKTISILFLPISAFVFLINGKTLQDSYCNTKTVENSFSFTN
;
A
#
# COMPACT_ATOMS: atom_id res chain seq x y z
N MET A 1 -12.91 0.02 17.14
CA MET A 1 -11.58 0.36 16.59
C MET A 1 -11.71 1.62 15.75
N ASN A 2 -10.95 2.69 16.03
CA ASN A 2 -11.03 3.94 15.27
C ASN A 2 -10.68 3.72 13.78
N PHE A 3 -11.26 4.54 12.88
CA PHE A 3 -11.02 4.46 11.44
C PHE A 3 -9.53 4.50 11.08
N ASN A 4 -8.75 5.35 11.75
CA ASN A 4 -7.30 5.44 11.53
C ASN A 4 -6.59 4.13 11.84
N ASN A 5 -6.95 3.48 12.96
CA ASN A 5 -6.37 2.18 13.31
C ASN A 5 -6.75 1.14 12.26
N LYS A 6 -8.03 1.06 11.85
CA LYS A 6 -8.44 0.12 10.78
C LYS A 6 -7.64 0.33 9.49
N ARG A 7 -7.32 1.57 9.13
CA ARG A 7 -6.50 1.89 7.95
C ARG A 7 -5.05 1.45 8.09
N ILE A 8 -4.43 1.68 9.25
CA ILE A 8 -3.06 1.22 9.54
C ILE A 8 -3.01 -0.31 9.50
N PHE A 9 -3.94 -0.98 10.18
CA PHE A 9 -3.97 -2.44 10.22
C PHE A 9 -4.28 -3.04 8.84
N ALA A 10 -5.16 -2.44 8.04
CA ALA A 10 -5.39 -2.88 6.66
C ALA A 10 -4.10 -2.83 5.85
N PHE A 11 -3.35 -1.73 5.99
CA PHE A 11 -2.06 -1.57 5.33
C PHE A 11 -1.02 -2.58 5.83
N LEU A 12 -0.92 -2.82 7.14
CA LEU A 12 -0.02 -3.84 7.71
C LEU A 12 -0.36 -5.25 7.23
N ILE A 13 -1.64 -5.58 7.12
CA ILE A 13 -2.09 -6.87 6.55
C ILE A 13 -1.69 -6.96 5.08
N ASP A 14 -1.92 -5.91 4.28
CA ASP A 14 -1.49 -5.89 2.88
C ASP A 14 0.04 -6.06 2.77
N LEU A 15 0.84 -5.39 3.61
CA LEU A 15 2.29 -5.56 3.66
C LEU A 15 2.69 -6.99 3.99
N LEU A 16 2.04 -7.61 4.97
CA LEU A 16 2.31 -9.00 5.37
C LEU A 16 2.03 -9.97 4.23
N ILE A 17 0.90 -9.78 3.52
CA ILE A 17 0.54 -10.60 2.36
C ILE A 17 1.60 -10.46 1.27
N ILE A 18 1.99 -9.24 0.93
CA ILE A 18 2.99 -8.99 -0.11
C ILE A 18 4.35 -9.57 0.29
N ALA A 19 4.78 -9.40 1.55
CA ALA A 19 6.02 -9.97 2.05
C ALA A 19 6.00 -11.51 1.97
N THR A 20 4.88 -12.13 2.34
CA THR A 20 4.71 -13.58 2.26
C THR A 20 4.80 -14.05 0.81
N ILE A 21 4.08 -13.39 -0.12
CA ILE A 21 4.16 -13.70 -1.55
C ILE A 21 5.60 -13.54 -2.05
N SER A 22 6.23 -12.40 -1.79
CA SER A 22 7.59 -12.11 -2.22
C SER A 22 8.59 -13.14 -1.70
N SER A 23 8.47 -13.58 -0.44
CA SER A 23 9.34 -14.61 0.14
C SER A 23 9.16 -16.01 -0.49
N LEU A 24 7.96 -16.32 -0.98
CA LEU A 24 7.73 -17.57 -1.70
C LEU A 24 8.43 -17.53 -3.06
N PHE A 25 8.41 -16.39 -3.74
CA PHE A 25 9.07 -16.21 -5.02
C PHE A 25 10.60 -16.08 -4.91
N SER A 26 11.14 -15.59 -3.78
CA SER A 26 12.60 -15.45 -3.62
C SER A 26 13.33 -16.79 -3.58
N GLY A 27 12.64 -17.88 -3.24
CA GLY A 27 13.19 -19.23 -3.35
C GLY A 27 13.34 -19.73 -4.79
N PHE A 28 12.59 -19.16 -5.74
CA PHE A 28 12.62 -19.53 -7.15
C PHE A 28 13.41 -18.54 -8.02
N PHE A 29 13.46 -17.28 -7.61
CA PHE A 29 14.09 -16.19 -8.36
C PHE A 29 15.01 -15.39 -7.43
N GLU A 30 16.17 -14.96 -7.94
CA GLU A 30 17.02 -13.99 -7.24
C GLU A 30 16.34 -12.60 -7.24
N ILE A 31 15.44 -12.39 -6.28
CA ILE A 31 14.68 -11.15 -6.11
C ILE A 31 15.59 -10.00 -5.66
N GLU A 32 16.68 -10.31 -4.98
CA GLU A 32 17.63 -9.32 -4.49
C GLU A 32 18.94 -9.47 -5.24
N ARG A 33 19.29 -8.43 -6.01
CA ARG A 33 20.57 -8.37 -6.71
C ARG A 33 21.46 -7.34 -6.04
N ALA A 34 22.49 -7.82 -5.33
CA ALA A 34 23.55 -6.96 -4.82
C ALA A 34 24.34 -6.37 -6.00
N LEU A 35 24.48 -5.04 -6.02
CA LEU A 35 25.24 -4.31 -7.04
C LEU A 35 26.68 -4.04 -6.60
N GLY A 36 26.93 -4.03 -5.29
CA GLY A 36 28.25 -3.85 -4.71
C GLY A 36 28.18 -3.54 -3.22
N THR A 37 29.36 -3.48 -2.61
CA THR A 37 29.55 -3.08 -1.21
C THR A 37 30.40 -1.83 -1.17
N THR A 38 29.97 -0.84 -0.39
CA THR A 38 30.78 0.35 -0.10
C THR A 38 31.00 0.44 1.41
N THR A 39 32.17 0.92 1.83
CA THR A 39 32.46 1.18 3.23
C THR A 39 32.18 2.65 3.54
N ILE A 40 31.28 2.88 4.49
CA ILE A 40 30.96 4.22 4.98
C ILE A 40 31.10 4.20 6.50
N PHE A 41 31.90 5.10 7.08
CA PHE A 41 32.13 5.19 8.54
C PHE A 41 32.43 3.82 9.20
N ASP A 42 33.31 3.02 8.61
CA ASP A 42 33.69 1.67 9.04
C ASP A 42 32.57 0.60 9.01
N GLN A 43 31.43 0.91 8.39
CA GLN A 43 30.37 -0.07 8.12
C GLN A 43 30.30 -0.43 6.65
N THR A 44 30.27 -1.73 6.36
CA THR A 44 30.04 -2.26 5.01
C THR A 44 28.57 -2.16 4.66
N VAL A 45 28.23 -1.21 3.80
CA VAL A 45 26.88 -1.02 3.27
C VAL A 45 26.81 -1.70 1.91
N THR A 46 26.06 -2.79 1.84
CA THR A 46 25.71 -3.44 0.57
C THR A 46 24.51 -2.73 -0.04
N TYR A 47 24.64 -2.29 -1.29
CA TYR A 47 23.53 -1.72 -2.05
C TYR A 47 23.16 -2.67 -3.20
N GLY A 48 21.88 -2.66 -3.55
CA GLY A 48 21.33 -3.56 -4.54
C GLY A 48 19.98 -3.09 -5.05
N ILE A 49 19.45 -3.83 -6.02
CA ILE A 49 18.09 -3.65 -6.52
C ILE A 49 17.25 -4.80 -5.97
N SER A 50 16.09 -4.46 -5.41
CA SER A 50 15.11 -5.43 -4.94
C SER A 50 13.90 -5.43 -5.86
N TRP A 51 13.63 -6.56 -6.49
CA TRP A 51 12.42 -6.78 -7.30
C TRP A 51 11.15 -6.82 -6.44
N SER A 52 11.26 -6.85 -5.12
CA SER A 52 10.13 -6.78 -4.18
C SER A 52 9.21 -5.59 -4.44
N PHE A 53 9.76 -4.45 -4.87
CA PHE A 53 8.98 -3.28 -5.26
C PHE A 53 7.99 -3.57 -6.41
N LEU A 54 8.37 -4.44 -7.35
CA LEU A 54 7.49 -4.85 -8.45
C LEU A 54 6.30 -5.65 -7.90
N PHE A 55 6.51 -6.54 -6.94
CA PHE A 55 5.42 -7.27 -6.26
C PHE A 55 4.46 -6.32 -5.54
N TYR A 56 4.98 -5.27 -4.89
CA TYR A 56 4.14 -4.22 -4.30
C TYR A 56 3.29 -3.51 -5.35
N ALA A 57 3.91 -3.06 -6.45
CA ALA A 57 3.20 -2.37 -7.51
C ALA A 57 2.14 -3.27 -8.15
N MET A 58 2.49 -4.51 -8.49
CA MET A 58 1.58 -5.49 -9.07
C MET A 58 0.40 -5.79 -8.14
N TYR A 59 0.64 -6.06 -6.86
CA TYR A 59 -0.43 -6.33 -5.90
C TYR A 59 -1.45 -5.18 -5.89
N PHE A 60 -0.99 -3.94 -5.69
CA PHE A 60 -1.93 -2.82 -5.62
C PHE A 60 -2.62 -2.53 -6.96
N ILE A 61 -1.93 -2.64 -8.09
CA ILE A 61 -2.53 -2.45 -9.43
C ILE A 61 -3.60 -3.50 -9.70
N ILE A 62 -3.35 -4.78 -9.37
CA ILE A 62 -4.33 -5.86 -9.54
C ILE A 62 -5.59 -5.55 -8.71
N PHE A 63 -5.44 -5.19 -7.44
CA PHE A 63 -6.60 -4.85 -6.60
C PHE A 63 -7.31 -3.57 -7.04
N ASP A 64 -6.61 -2.62 -7.64
CA ASP A 64 -7.20 -1.41 -8.22
C ASP A 64 -8.10 -1.77 -9.41
N ILE A 65 -7.60 -2.61 -10.32
CA ILE A 65 -8.30 -2.97 -11.56
C ILE A 65 -9.48 -3.93 -11.28
N PHE A 66 -9.28 -4.93 -10.43
CA PHE A 66 -10.24 -6.04 -10.29
C PHE A 66 -11.23 -5.87 -9.13
N ASN A 67 -10.98 -4.99 -8.17
CA ASN A 67 -11.71 -4.98 -6.90
C ASN A 67 -12.00 -3.57 -6.36
N ASP A 68 -12.27 -2.62 -7.27
CA ASP A 68 -12.65 -1.24 -6.94
C ASP A 68 -11.70 -0.55 -5.94
N ALA A 69 -10.39 -0.77 -6.07
CA ALA A 69 -9.36 -0.25 -5.16
C ALA A 69 -9.45 -0.72 -3.69
N ILE A 70 -10.19 -1.82 -3.45
CA ILE A 70 -10.31 -2.48 -2.16
C ILE A 70 -9.28 -3.61 -2.11
N THR A 71 -8.32 -3.51 -1.20
CA THR A 71 -7.29 -4.54 -0.99
C THR A 71 -7.75 -5.57 0.03
N VAL A 72 -7.09 -6.73 0.10
CA VAL A 72 -7.44 -7.82 1.04
C VAL A 72 -7.50 -7.31 2.47
N GLY A 73 -6.51 -6.53 2.93
CA GLY A 73 -6.50 -5.98 4.28
C GLY A 73 -7.70 -5.07 4.56
N LYS A 74 -8.14 -4.30 3.55
CA LYS A 74 -9.34 -3.45 3.66
C LYS A 74 -10.63 -4.26 3.64
N GLN A 75 -10.70 -5.33 2.85
CA GLN A 75 -11.84 -6.25 2.84
C GLN A 75 -12.02 -6.90 4.21
N LEU A 76 -10.92 -7.42 4.79
CA LEU A 76 -10.92 -8.05 6.12
C LEU A 76 -11.41 -7.08 7.22
N LEU A 77 -11.00 -5.82 7.16
CA LEU A 77 -11.40 -4.80 8.13
C LEU A 77 -12.71 -4.09 7.76
N LYS A 78 -13.38 -4.53 6.68
CA LYS A 78 -14.65 -4.00 6.18
C LYS A 78 -14.62 -2.47 6.02
N ILE A 79 -13.54 -1.95 5.45
CA ILE A 79 -13.40 -0.53 5.14
C ILE A 79 -13.29 -0.33 3.63
N LYS A 80 -13.95 0.70 3.11
CA LYS A 80 -13.78 1.15 1.72
C LYS A 80 -13.44 2.62 1.68
N VAL A 81 -12.88 3.04 0.56
CA VAL A 81 -12.54 4.45 0.36
C VAL A 81 -13.38 5.00 -0.79
N VAL A 82 -14.15 6.03 -0.49
CA VAL A 82 -15.07 6.70 -1.40
C VAL A 82 -14.64 8.17 -1.56
N LEU A 83 -15.12 8.85 -2.60
CA LEU A 83 -14.97 10.29 -2.70
C LEU A 83 -15.72 10.97 -1.55
N LYS A 84 -15.32 12.19 -1.16
CA LYS A 84 -16.06 12.98 -0.15
C LYS A 84 -17.55 13.15 -0.50
N ASN A 85 -17.87 13.19 -1.80
CA ASN A 85 -19.21 13.31 -2.35
C ASN A 85 -19.96 11.97 -2.47
N ASP A 86 -19.48 10.90 -1.82
CA ASP A 86 -20.04 9.54 -1.83
C ASP A 86 -20.11 8.83 -3.21
N ASN A 87 -19.63 9.47 -4.27
CA ASN A 87 -19.47 8.85 -5.57
C ASN A 87 -18.34 7.79 -5.59
N PRO A 88 -18.47 6.75 -6.44
CA PRO A 88 -17.38 5.81 -6.69
C PRO A 88 -16.18 6.52 -7.32
N LEU A 89 -14.96 6.07 -7.00
CA LEU A 89 -13.76 6.64 -7.61
C LEU A 89 -13.73 6.32 -9.11
N SER A 90 -13.46 7.31 -9.95
CA SER A 90 -13.17 7.07 -11.37
C SER A 90 -11.87 6.28 -11.53
N LEU A 91 -11.76 5.44 -12.56
CA LEU A 91 -10.56 4.65 -12.86
C LEU A 91 -9.27 5.49 -12.89
N ARG A 92 -9.35 6.73 -13.41
CA ARG A 92 -8.20 7.65 -13.40
C ARG A 92 -7.78 8.01 -11.98
N ALA A 93 -8.74 8.35 -11.11
CA ALA A 93 -8.45 8.69 -9.72
C ALA A 93 -7.90 7.48 -8.94
N GLN A 94 -8.34 6.26 -9.27
CA GLN A 94 -7.80 5.03 -8.69
C GLN A 94 -6.32 4.84 -9.05
N ILE A 95 -5.97 4.93 -10.34
CA ILE A 95 -4.58 4.80 -10.80
C ILE A 95 -3.67 5.86 -10.17
N TYR A 96 -4.09 7.13 -10.15
CA TYR A 96 -3.32 8.21 -9.50
C TYR A 96 -3.07 7.92 -8.03
N ARG A 97 -4.09 7.42 -7.33
CA ARG A 97 -3.99 7.06 -5.93
C ARG A 97 -3.04 5.88 -5.72
N THR A 98 -3.05 4.88 -6.60
CA THR A 98 -2.14 3.75 -6.56
C THR A 98 -0.69 4.18 -6.78
N VAL A 99 -0.43 5.07 -7.73
CA VAL A 99 0.91 5.65 -7.94
C VAL A 99 1.39 6.42 -6.70
N LEU A 100 0.55 7.29 -6.14
CA LEU A 100 0.85 8.01 -4.90
C LEU A 100 1.09 7.07 -3.72
N LYS A 101 0.36 5.95 -3.64
CA LYS A 101 0.57 4.91 -2.64
C LYS A 101 1.94 4.26 -2.80
N THR A 102 2.29 3.87 -4.02
CA THR A 102 3.57 3.24 -4.33
C THR A 102 4.74 4.17 -3.98
N ILE A 103 4.63 5.47 -4.29
CA ILE A 103 5.61 6.49 -3.86
C ILE A 103 5.65 6.60 -2.33
N SER A 104 4.49 6.59 -1.67
CA SER A 104 4.41 6.66 -0.20
C SER A 104 5.07 5.45 0.49
N ILE A 105 5.06 4.28 -0.16
CA ILE A 105 5.72 3.05 0.32
C ILE A 105 7.24 3.14 0.16
N LEU A 106 7.74 3.70 -0.96
CA LEU A 106 9.18 3.94 -1.13
C LEU A 106 9.75 4.81 -0.01
N PHE A 107 8.96 5.77 0.48
CA PHE A 107 9.31 6.65 1.59
C PHE A 107 8.48 6.35 2.84
N LEU A 108 8.34 5.08 3.21
CA LEU A 108 7.50 4.64 4.33
C LEU A 108 7.74 5.39 5.64
N PRO A 109 8.99 5.64 6.11
CA PRO A 109 9.21 6.36 7.36
C PRO A 109 8.64 7.79 7.32
N ILE A 110 8.82 8.47 6.18
CA ILE A 110 8.34 9.83 5.94
C ILE A 110 6.81 9.82 5.84
N SER A 111 6.22 8.89 5.09
CA SER A 111 4.78 8.81 4.91
C SER A 111 4.04 8.43 6.20
N ALA A 112 4.62 7.55 7.03
CA ALA A 112 4.12 7.23 8.36
C ALA A 112 4.16 8.45 9.29
N PHE A 113 5.26 9.21 9.28
CA PHE A 113 5.38 10.43 10.07
C PHE A 113 4.35 11.49 9.67
N VAL A 114 4.19 11.73 8.36
CA VAL A 114 3.16 12.65 7.83
C VAL A 114 1.76 12.19 8.22
N PHE A 115 1.48 10.88 8.18
CA PHE A 115 0.19 10.33 8.58
C PHE A 115 -0.09 10.53 10.08
N LEU A 116 0.90 10.35 10.94
CA LEU A 116 0.76 10.57 12.39
C LEU A 116 0.46 12.02 12.74
N ILE A 117 1.07 12.98 12.01
CA ILE A 117 0.84 14.42 12.24
C ILE A 117 -0.50 14.88 11.65
N ASN A 118 -0.80 14.52 10.40
CA ASN A 118 -1.96 15.07 9.67
C ASN A 118 -3.23 14.22 9.77
N GLY A 119 -3.15 13.00 10.30
CA GLY A 119 -4.27 12.03 10.37
C GLY A 119 -4.80 11.57 9.00
N LYS A 120 -4.20 12.03 7.91
CA LYS A 120 -4.56 11.71 6.52
C LYS A 120 -3.32 11.22 5.77
N THR A 121 -3.53 10.27 4.88
CA THR A 121 -2.47 9.79 3.98
C THR A 121 -2.32 10.76 2.82
N LEU A 122 -1.10 10.93 2.29
CA LEU A 122 -0.79 11.82 1.16
C LEU A 122 -1.78 11.63 -0.01
N GLN A 123 -2.03 10.37 -0.36
CA GLN A 123 -2.96 9.98 -1.41
C GLN A 123 -4.43 10.37 -1.14
N ASP A 124 -4.87 10.41 0.13
CA ASP A 124 -6.26 10.75 0.46
C ASP A 124 -6.46 12.27 0.53
N SER A 125 -5.40 13.01 0.88
CA SER A 125 -5.38 14.47 0.81
C SER A 125 -5.45 14.97 -0.64
N TYR A 126 -4.68 14.36 -1.54
CA TYR A 126 -4.67 14.73 -2.96
C TYR A 126 -5.93 14.29 -3.70
N CYS A 127 -6.42 13.07 -3.45
CA CYS A 127 -7.60 12.54 -4.17
C CYS A 127 -8.95 12.91 -3.52
N ASN A 128 -8.96 13.74 -2.47
CA ASN A 128 -10.18 14.14 -1.75
C ASN A 128 -11.09 12.97 -1.36
N THR A 129 -10.48 11.90 -0.86
CA THR A 129 -11.19 10.68 -0.47
C THR A 129 -11.45 10.61 1.04
N LYS A 130 -12.50 9.88 1.42
CA LYS A 130 -12.80 9.54 2.82
C LYS A 130 -12.89 8.02 2.95
N THR A 131 -12.45 7.49 4.09
CA THR A 131 -12.64 6.08 4.42
C THR A 131 -13.95 5.93 5.17
N VAL A 132 -14.82 5.03 4.70
CA VAL A 132 -16.11 4.72 5.31
C VAL A 132 -16.16 3.23 5.65
N GLU A 133 -16.96 2.88 6.65
CA GLU A 133 -17.25 1.48 6.93
C GLU A 133 -18.06 0.91 5.78
N ASN A 134 -17.64 -0.25 5.27
CA ASN A 134 -18.38 -0.99 4.28
C ASN A 134 -19.35 -1.89 5.04
N SER A 135 -20.58 -1.43 5.26
CA SER A 135 -21.68 -2.30 5.64
C SER A 135 -21.97 -3.21 4.45
N PHE A 136 -21.40 -4.41 4.43
CA PHE A 136 -21.90 -5.48 3.57
C PHE A 136 -23.35 -5.75 3.99
N SER A 137 -24.32 -5.16 3.29
CA SER A 137 -25.62 -5.80 3.12
C SER A 137 -25.37 -6.95 2.15
N PHE A 138 -25.14 -8.14 2.68
CA PHE A 138 -25.39 -9.36 1.92
C PHE A 138 -26.89 -9.37 1.63
N THR A 139 -27.32 -8.75 0.53
CA THR A 139 -28.54 -9.21 -0.13
C THR A 139 -28.19 -10.58 -0.70
N ASN A 140 -28.71 -11.59 -0.02
CA ASN A 140 -28.78 -12.99 -0.47
C ASN A 140 -29.24 -13.09 -1.93
#